data_AF-A0A077NUE6-F1
#
_entry.id   AF-A0A077NUE6-F1
#
_cell.length_a   1.000
_cell.length_b   1.000
_cell.length_c   1.000
_cell.angle_alpha   90.00
_cell.angle_beta   90.00
_cell.angle_gamma   90.00
#
_symmetry.space_group_name_H-M   'P 1'
#
loop_
_entity.id
_entity.type
_entity.pdbx_description
1 polymer ?
#
loop_
_entity_poly.entity_id
_entity_poly.type
_entity_poly.pdbx_seq_one_letter_code
_entity_poly.pdbx_strand_id
1 'polypeptide(L)'
;MAPKLMRHWFNTKPAYTFTEEVKTKYVRDKAIDIPDERINASIIKMEWALKYKQPQDVMSVLINGWSSSAGIDQLKIQLKKEGGKKELGYEKDMREIDTFSVVNSRRFGSKFDTIDDWYGAMGNSNMKVAVKGYVDKLNGKDVFVTEQIGMYLKDTYDFVGANEPLGIWSKNGILDKISSVDYAALYATGSWMALWVKYNGYVPVINDSFRKWQKKYNEGGDFIVYSDVLWMNPLSQHKIINL
;
A
#
# COMPACT_ATOMS: atom_id res chain seq x y z
N MET A 1 -1.81 0.61 -14.32
CA MET A 1 -0.90 0.18 -13.24
C MET A 1 -1.16 -1.26 -12.83
N ALA A 2 -2.41 -1.66 -12.59
CA ALA A 2 -2.76 -3.01 -12.14
C ALA A 2 -2.12 -4.16 -12.95
N PRO A 3 -2.05 -4.12 -14.31
CA PRO A 3 -1.43 -5.19 -15.08
C PRO A 3 0.08 -5.34 -14.86
N LYS A 4 0.78 -4.32 -14.35
CA LYS A 4 2.21 -4.41 -14.01
C LYS A 4 2.41 -5.18 -12.71
N LEU A 5 1.62 -4.87 -11.67
CA LEU A 5 1.63 -5.61 -10.40
C LEU A 5 1.26 -7.07 -10.62
N MET A 6 0.21 -7.32 -11.39
CA MET A 6 -0.25 -8.67 -11.70
C MET A 6 0.81 -9.48 -12.45
N ARG A 7 1.50 -8.87 -13.43
CA ARG A 7 2.63 -9.51 -14.12
C ARG A 7 3.80 -9.82 -13.19
N HIS A 8 4.11 -8.93 -12.26
CA HIS A 8 5.15 -9.20 -11.26
C HIS A 8 4.75 -10.38 -10.39
N TRP A 9 3.50 -10.43 -9.89
CA TRP A 9 2.99 -11.55 -9.13
C TRP A 9 3.14 -12.86 -9.92
N PHE A 10 2.59 -12.95 -11.14
CA PHE A 10 2.64 -14.15 -11.98
C PHE A 10 4.07 -14.60 -12.35
N ASN A 11 5.01 -13.68 -12.46
CA ASN A 11 6.39 -13.99 -12.85
C ASN A 11 7.27 -14.47 -11.68
N THR A 12 6.80 -14.41 -10.44
CA THR A 12 7.58 -14.88 -9.29
C THR A 12 7.74 -16.41 -9.32
N LYS A 13 8.99 -16.88 -9.23
CA LYS A 13 9.35 -18.31 -9.21
C LYS A 13 10.43 -18.57 -8.15
N PRO A 14 10.37 -19.68 -7.38
CA PRO A 14 9.20 -20.57 -7.26
C PRO A 14 8.00 -19.83 -6.65
N ALA A 15 6.84 -20.49 -6.63
CA ALA A 15 5.66 -19.93 -6.01
C ALA A 15 5.92 -19.53 -4.55
N TYR A 16 5.38 -18.38 -4.14
CA TYR A 16 5.44 -17.93 -2.75
C TYR A 16 4.11 -17.36 -2.26
N THR A 17 3.66 -17.82 -1.11
CA THR A 17 2.39 -17.41 -0.50
C THR A 17 2.66 -16.90 0.90
N PHE A 18 2.12 -15.73 1.22
CA PHE A 18 2.08 -15.27 2.61
C PHE A 18 1.16 -16.17 3.42
N THR A 19 1.54 -16.43 4.67
CA THR A 19 0.57 -16.80 5.72
C THR A 19 -0.02 -15.51 6.30
N GLU A 20 -1.15 -15.60 7.02
CA GLU A 20 -1.70 -14.45 7.75
C GLU A 20 -0.69 -13.85 8.75
N GLU A 21 0.13 -14.71 9.36
CA GLU A 21 1.21 -14.32 10.26
C GLU A 21 2.29 -13.52 9.52
N VAL A 22 2.78 -14.04 8.39
CA VAL A 22 3.80 -13.36 7.57
C VAL A 22 3.27 -12.03 7.04
N LYS A 23 2.02 -12.00 6.55
CA LYS A 23 1.36 -10.77 6.11
C LYS A 23 1.30 -9.74 7.22
N THR A 24 0.84 -10.14 8.41
CA THR A 24 0.75 -9.25 9.58
C THR A 24 2.13 -8.74 9.98
N LYS A 25 3.13 -9.63 10.03
CA LYS A 25 4.52 -9.30 10.35
C LYS A 25 5.06 -8.25 9.37
N TYR A 26 4.98 -8.49 8.06
CA TYR A 26 5.54 -7.57 7.06
C TYR A 26 4.84 -6.21 7.03
N VAL A 27 3.55 -6.14 7.39
CA VAL A 27 2.83 -4.88 7.50
C VAL A 27 3.25 -4.10 8.75
N ARG A 28 3.37 -4.76 9.91
CA ARG A 28 3.48 -4.12 11.23
C ARG A 28 4.90 -4.01 11.80
N ASP A 29 5.75 -5.00 11.53
CA ASP A 29 7.08 -5.09 12.12
C ASP A 29 8.10 -4.28 11.33
N LYS A 30 9.38 -4.37 11.73
CA LYS A 30 10.49 -3.69 11.08
C LYS A 30 10.58 -4.12 9.61
N ALA A 31 10.50 -3.15 8.71
CA ALA A 31 10.56 -3.43 7.28
C ALA A 31 11.93 -3.96 6.83
N ILE A 32 13.01 -3.65 7.56
CA ILE A 32 14.35 -4.19 7.29
C ILE A 32 14.43 -5.72 7.40
N ASP A 33 13.48 -6.35 8.11
CA ASP A 33 13.42 -7.81 8.23
C ASP A 33 12.70 -8.47 7.05
N ILE A 34 12.18 -7.68 6.11
CA ILE A 34 11.50 -8.18 4.91
C ILE A 34 12.58 -8.46 3.84
N PRO A 35 12.65 -9.70 3.30
CA PRO A 35 13.60 -10.05 2.25
C PRO A 35 13.40 -9.21 0.99
N ASP A 36 14.50 -8.94 0.26
CA ASP A 36 14.49 -8.13 -0.96
C ASP A 36 13.55 -8.69 -2.02
N GLU A 37 13.55 -10.01 -2.19
CA GLU A 37 12.71 -10.73 -3.14
C GLU A 37 11.22 -10.69 -2.77
N ARG A 38 10.86 -10.16 -1.60
CA ARG A 38 9.49 -9.98 -1.13
C ARG A 38 9.01 -8.55 -1.22
N ILE A 39 9.81 -7.66 -1.83
CA ILE A 39 9.46 -6.27 -2.01
C ILE A 39 9.48 -5.89 -3.48
N ASN A 40 8.51 -5.05 -3.85
CA ASN A 40 8.58 -4.27 -5.07
C ASN A 40 8.41 -2.78 -4.78
N ALA A 41 9.46 -1.99 -5.01
CA ALA A 41 9.43 -0.52 -4.91
C ALA A 41 9.53 0.18 -6.28
N SER A 42 9.44 -0.58 -7.37
CA SER A 42 9.71 -0.08 -8.73
C SER A 42 8.45 0.17 -9.55
N ILE A 43 7.34 -0.53 -9.27
CA ILE A 43 6.13 -0.48 -10.07
C ILE A 43 5.27 0.74 -9.73
N ILE A 44 4.92 0.92 -8.46
CA ILE A 44 4.11 2.05 -8.00
C ILE A 44 5.01 3.27 -7.83
N LYS A 45 4.54 4.41 -8.32
CA LYS A 45 5.18 5.71 -8.15
C LYS A 45 4.20 6.72 -7.59
N MET A 46 4.66 7.58 -6.68
CA MET A 46 3.86 8.67 -6.11
C MET A 46 3.37 9.62 -7.20
N GLU A 47 4.17 9.86 -8.24
CA GLU A 47 3.72 10.65 -9.41
C GLU A 47 2.46 10.05 -10.07
N TRP A 48 2.38 8.72 -10.21
CA TRP A 48 1.18 8.06 -10.72
C TRP A 48 0.04 8.09 -9.71
N ALA A 49 0.33 7.82 -8.43
CA ALA A 49 -0.68 7.82 -7.37
C ALA A 49 -1.39 9.18 -7.25
N LEU A 50 -0.63 10.28 -7.34
CA LEU A 50 -1.15 11.63 -7.22
C LEU A 50 -1.93 12.11 -8.46
N LYS A 51 -2.22 11.26 -9.43
CA LYS A 51 -3.20 11.52 -10.50
C LYS A 51 -4.64 11.25 -10.04
N TYR A 52 -4.82 10.60 -8.89
CA TYR A 52 -6.11 10.20 -8.36
C TYR A 52 -6.47 11.01 -7.12
N LYS A 53 -7.78 11.19 -6.90
CA LYS A 53 -8.30 12.00 -5.80
C LYS A 53 -8.00 11.39 -4.42
N GLN A 54 -8.12 10.07 -4.29
CA GLN A 54 -7.99 9.38 -3.00
C GLN A 54 -6.58 9.54 -2.40
N PRO A 55 -5.48 9.35 -3.15
CA PRO A 55 -4.12 9.65 -2.67
C PRO A 55 -3.89 11.14 -2.38
N GLN A 56 -4.42 12.05 -3.21
CA GLN A 56 -4.28 13.50 -2.99
C GLN A 56 -4.96 13.94 -1.67
N ASP A 57 -6.16 13.45 -1.41
CA ASP A 57 -6.95 13.78 -0.21
C ASP A 57 -6.24 13.29 1.06
N VAL A 58 -5.79 12.03 1.10
CA VAL A 58 -5.08 11.48 2.28
C VAL A 58 -3.72 12.15 2.50
N MET A 59 -3.01 12.49 1.42
CA MET A 59 -1.75 13.20 1.50
C MET A 59 -1.94 14.58 2.12
N SER A 60 -2.97 15.32 1.69
CA SER A 60 -3.31 16.63 2.26
C SER A 60 -3.58 16.54 3.76
N VAL A 61 -4.29 15.49 4.20
CA VAL A 61 -4.53 15.24 5.62
C VAL A 61 -3.22 14.97 6.39
N LEU A 62 -2.34 14.14 5.83
CA LEU A 62 -1.07 13.79 6.46
C LEU A 62 -0.08 14.95 6.52
N ILE A 63 0.04 15.76 5.45
CA ILE A 63 0.90 16.97 5.43
C ILE A 63 0.54 17.91 6.59
N ASN A 64 -0.76 18.09 6.85
CA ASN A 64 -1.25 19.00 7.88
C ASN A 64 -1.21 18.40 9.29
N GLY A 65 -1.34 17.08 9.43
CA GLY A 65 -1.57 16.42 10.71
C GLY A 65 -0.46 15.48 11.20
N TRP A 66 0.65 15.33 10.46
CA TRP A 66 1.67 14.34 10.82
C TRP A 66 2.27 14.59 12.21
N SER A 67 2.48 15.85 12.60
CA SER A 67 3.05 16.26 13.89
C SER A 67 1.98 16.49 14.98
N SER A 68 0.86 15.76 14.91
CA SER A 68 -0.06 15.61 16.05
C SER A 68 0.66 14.98 17.24
N SER A 69 0.06 15.02 18.44
CA SER A 69 0.66 14.42 19.65
C SER A 69 1.11 12.98 19.44
N ALA A 70 0.27 12.16 18.80
CA ALA A 70 0.61 10.77 18.47
C ALA A 70 1.78 10.65 17.46
N GLY A 71 1.88 11.57 16.50
CA GLY A 71 2.99 11.59 15.56
C GLY A 71 4.30 12.07 16.17
N ILE A 72 4.23 13.01 17.12
CA ILE A 72 5.39 13.43 17.93
C ILE A 72 5.83 12.29 18.86
N ASP A 73 4.89 11.57 19.48
CA ASP A 73 5.22 10.38 20.29
C ASP A 73 5.91 9.31 19.43
N GLN A 74 5.41 9.08 18.21
CA GLN A 74 6.05 8.18 17.27
C GLN A 74 7.44 8.68 16.86
N LEU A 75 7.62 9.98 16.60
CA LEU A 75 8.94 10.58 16.36
C LEU A 75 9.92 10.32 17.51
N LYS A 76 9.48 10.50 18.77
CA LYS A 76 10.31 10.19 19.94
C LYS A 76 10.65 8.71 20.02
N ILE A 77 9.72 7.82 19.67
CA ILE A 77 9.98 6.37 19.58
C ILE A 77 11.06 6.10 18.53
N GLN A 78 10.96 6.72 17.36
CA GLN A 78 11.96 6.56 16.30
C GLN A 78 13.35 7.03 16.74
N LEU A 79 13.44 8.19 17.40
CA LEU A 79 14.70 8.71 17.93
C LEU A 79 15.31 7.81 19.02
N LYS A 80 14.51 7.04 19.76
CA LYS A 80 15.00 6.11 20.79
C LYS A 80 15.46 4.76 20.25
N LYS A 81 15.17 4.44 18.98
CA LYS A 81 15.61 3.17 18.38
C LYS A 81 17.13 3.10 18.31
N GLU A 82 17.65 1.86 18.30
CA GLU A 82 19.09 1.57 18.15
C GLU A 82 19.96 2.30 19.19
N GLY A 83 19.45 2.53 20.40
CA GLY A 83 20.19 3.18 21.49
C GLY A 83 20.22 4.72 21.44
N GLY A 84 19.50 5.34 20.50
CA GLY A 84 19.37 6.79 20.42
C GLY A 84 19.93 7.37 19.11
N LYS A 85 19.06 7.59 18.13
CA LYS A 85 19.38 8.34 16.91
C LYS A 85 19.24 9.85 17.14
N LYS A 86 20.16 10.63 16.58
CA LYS A 86 20.06 12.10 16.49
C LYS A 86 19.58 12.60 15.13
N GLU A 87 19.55 11.72 14.13
CA GLU A 87 19.18 12.03 12.76
C GLU A 87 18.26 10.94 12.23
N LEU A 88 17.28 11.31 11.41
CA LEU A 88 16.33 10.41 10.76
C LEU A 88 16.20 10.77 9.28
N GLY A 89 15.90 9.80 8.42
CA GLY A 89 15.49 10.02 7.02
C GLY A 89 16.64 10.22 6.05
N TYR A 90 17.86 9.87 6.45
CA TYR A 90 19.06 9.90 5.61
C TYR A 90 19.36 8.54 4.97
N GLU A 91 18.61 7.51 5.36
CA GLU A 91 18.68 6.18 4.83
C GLU A 91 18.31 6.14 3.33
N LYS A 92 18.96 5.24 2.57
CA LYS A 92 18.73 5.11 1.12
C LYS A 92 17.73 4.01 0.80
N ASP A 93 17.67 2.97 1.64
CA ASP A 93 16.74 1.86 1.45
C ASP A 93 15.36 2.22 2.01
N MET A 94 14.33 1.91 1.23
CA MET A 94 12.95 2.16 1.58
C MET A 94 12.52 1.48 2.90
N ARG A 95 13.04 0.28 3.17
CA ARG A 95 12.78 -0.47 4.40
C ARG A 95 13.42 0.19 5.61
N GLU A 96 14.60 0.77 5.44
CA GLU A 96 15.26 1.50 6.51
C GLU A 96 14.47 2.76 6.84
N ILE A 97 14.03 3.52 5.82
CA ILE A 97 13.13 4.67 5.98
C ILE A 97 11.83 4.24 6.69
N ASP A 98 11.19 3.14 6.26
CA ASP A 98 9.95 2.63 6.88
C ASP A 98 10.16 2.23 8.34
N THR A 99 11.32 1.65 8.63
CA THR A 99 11.66 1.16 9.97
C THR A 99 12.00 2.29 10.92
N PHE A 100 12.78 3.28 10.48
CA PHE A 100 13.41 4.25 11.37
C PHE A 100 12.84 5.65 11.29
N SER A 101 12.16 6.02 10.21
CA SER A 101 11.82 7.43 9.97
C SER A 101 10.31 7.70 9.92
N VAL A 102 9.48 6.65 9.96
CA VAL A 102 8.02 6.79 9.93
C VAL A 102 7.47 7.35 11.23
N VAL A 103 6.70 8.43 11.10
CA VAL A 103 6.09 9.12 12.24
C VAL A 103 4.57 9.10 12.19
N ASN A 104 3.97 8.82 11.03
CA ASN A 104 2.52 8.75 10.90
C ASN A 104 2.11 7.86 9.71
N SER A 105 0.87 7.39 9.72
CA SER A 105 0.28 6.66 8.59
C SER A 105 -1.23 6.77 8.60
N ARG A 106 -1.84 6.68 7.43
CA ARG A 106 -3.29 6.71 7.29
C ARG A 106 -3.76 5.79 6.18
N ARG A 107 -4.69 4.91 6.54
CA ARG A 107 -5.43 4.08 5.59
C ARG A 107 -6.49 4.92 4.87
N PHE A 108 -6.68 4.65 3.59
CA PHE A 108 -7.65 5.33 2.73
C PHE A 108 -8.16 4.39 1.62
N GLY A 109 -9.14 4.88 0.85
CA GLY A 109 -9.89 4.09 -0.13
C GLY A 109 -11.17 3.49 0.44
N SER A 110 -12.09 3.12 -0.44
CA SER A 110 -13.38 2.51 -0.10
C SER A 110 -13.79 1.46 -1.12
N LYS A 111 -14.49 0.41 -0.67
CA LYS A 111 -15.16 -0.58 -1.55
C LYS A 111 -16.20 0.06 -2.47
N PHE A 112 -16.66 1.27 -2.14
CA PHE A 112 -17.62 2.03 -2.95
C PHE A 112 -16.97 2.96 -3.97
N ASP A 113 -15.64 3.12 -3.97
CA ASP A 113 -14.93 3.98 -4.92
C ASP A 113 -15.15 3.54 -6.38
N THR A 114 -15.01 4.50 -7.30
CA THR A 114 -15.13 4.24 -8.74
C THR A 114 -14.13 3.19 -9.20
N ILE A 115 -14.55 2.27 -10.07
CA ILE A 115 -13.65 1.30 -10.70
C ILE A 115 -12.80 2.06 -11.73
N ASP A 116 -11.56 2.34 -11.37
CA ASP A 116 -10.53 2.92 -12.22
C ASP A 116 -9.20 2.17 -12.05
N ASP A 117 -8.12 2.67 -12.67
CA ASP A 117 -6.80 2.04 -12.58
C ASP A 117 -6.20 2.13 -11.17
N TRP A 118 -6.60 3.09 -10.32
CA TRP A 118 -6.22 3.12 -8.91
C TRP A 118 -6.91 2.01 -8.13
N TYR A 119 -8.24 1.93 -8.24
CA TYR A 119 -9.04 0.92 -7.55
C TYR A 119 -8.61 -0.49 -7.93
N GLY A 120 -8.36 -0.75 -9.22
CA GLY A 120 -7.89 -2.05 -9.70
C GLY A 120 -6.45 -2.40 -9.32
N ALA A 121 -5.61 -1.41 -9.01
CA ALA A 121 -4.20 -1.64 -8.67
C ALA A 121 -3.92 -1.69 -7.17
N MET A 122 -4.53 -0.79 -6.42
CA MET A 122 -4.23 -0.51 -5.01
C MET A 122 -5.46 -0.66 -4.13
N GLY A 123 -6.64 -0.23 -4.60
CA GLY A 123 -7.88 -0.31 -3.83
C GLY A 123 -7.80 0.46 -2.51
N ASN A 124 -8.00 -0.25 -1.40
CA ASN A 124 -7.80 0.29 -0.06
C ASN A 124 -6.32 0.22 0.31
N SER A 125 -5.67 1.35 0.56
CA SER A 125 -4.23 1.41 0.79
C SER A 125 -3.83 2.22 2.01
N ASN A 126 -2.55 2.17 2.35
CA ASN A 126 -1.96 2.92 3.46
C ASN A 126 -0.88 3.88 2.95
N MET A 127 -1.04 5.17 3.24
CA MET A 127 -0.02 6.18 3.03
C MET A 127 0.73 6.42 4.34
N LYS A 128 2.05 6.48 4.26
CA LYS A 128 2.94 6.71 5.40
C LYS A 128 3.69 8.03 5.26
N VAL A 129 4.02 8.61 6.41
CA VAL A 129 4.81 9.83 6.55
C VAL A 129 6.12 9.48 7.23
N ALA A 130 7.23 9.74 6.54
CA ALA A 130 8.57 9.74 7.11
C ALA A 130 9.07 11.18 7.30
N VAL A 131 9.97 11.39 8.25
CA VAL A 131 10.67 12.67 8.41
C VAL A 131 12.14 12.52 8.08
N LYS A 132 12.72 13.57 7.52
CA LYS A 132 14.15 13.75 7.40
C LYS A 132 14.58 14.98 8.17
N GLY A 133 15.56 14.83 9.05
CA GLY A 133 16.00 15.90 9.94
C GLY A 133 16.83 15.40 11.11
N TYR A 134 17.07 16.29 12.07
CA TYR A 134 17.97 16.03 13.20
C TYR A 134 17.50 16.69 14.50
N VAL A 135 18.00 16.19 15.62
CA VAL A 135 17.77 16.75 16.94
C VAL A 135 18.77 17.88 17.20
N ASP A 136 18.26 19.02 17.65
CA ASP A 136 19.05 20.19 18.06
C ASP A 136 18.49 20.77 19.36
N LYS A 137 19.13 21.81 19.89
CA LYS A 137 18.67 22.55 21.08
C LYS A 137 18.25 23.96 20.73
N LEU A 138 17.00 24.29 21.04
CA LEU A 138 16.47 25.64 20.98
C LEU A 138 16.17 26.13 22.39
N ASN A 139 16.86 27.18 22.84
CA ASN A 139 16.72 27.74 24.19
C ASN A 139 16.89 26.68 25.30
N GLY A 140 17.84 25.76 25.11
CA GLY A 140 18.14 24.67 26.05
C GLY A 140 17.15 23.50 26.04
N LYS A 141 16.11 23.52 25.19
CA LYS A 141 15.15 22.43 25.01
C LYS A 141 15.45 21.65 23.73
N ASP A 142 15.31 20.33 23.79
CA ASP A 142 15.49 19.48 22.63
C ASP A 142 14.34 19.70 21.63
N VAL A 143 14.70 19.93 20.37
CA VAL A 143 13.78 20.08 19.25
C VAL A 143 14.24 19.18 18.12
N PHE A 144 13.29 18.75 17.28
CA PHE A 144 13.60 18.13 16.00
C PHE A 144 13.48 19.18 14.90
N VAL A 145 14.59 19.41 14.19
CA VAL A 145 14.65 20.26 13.01
C VAL A 145 14.27 19.40 11.81
N THR A 146 13.06 19.61 11.29
CA THR A 146 12.55 18.90 10.10
C THR A 146 13.09 19.59 8.84
N GLU A 147 13.87 18.88 8.05
CA GLU A 147 14.35 19.35 6.75
C GLU A 147 13.35 19.02 5.64
N GLN A 148 12.84 17.77 5.65
CA GLN A 148 11.89 17.27 4.66
C GLN A 148 10.89 16.32 5.30
N ILE A 149 9.71 16.23 4.68
CA ILE A 149 8.70 15.21 4.96
C ILE A 149 8.61 14.30 3.74
N GLY A 150 8.61 12.99 3.96
CA GLY A 150 8.51 11.97 2.92
C GLY A 150 7.14 11.31 2.93
N MET A 151 6.47 11.25 1.78
CA MET A 151 5.18 10.55 1.61
C MET A 151 5.37 9.34 0.71
N TYR A 152 4.78 8.21 1.09
CA TYR A 152 4.83 7.00 0.28
C TYR A 152 3.72 6.02 0.62
N LEU A 153 3.52 5.03 -0.25
CA LEU A 153 2.58 3.94 -0.08
C LEU A 153 3.32 2.67 0.35
N LYS A 154 2.74 1.93 1.31
CA LYS A 154 3.14 0.56 1.67
C LYS A 154 1.90 -0.29 1.74
N ASP A 155 1.87 -1.38 0.99
CA ASP A 155 0.74 -2.31 0.97
C ASP A 155 1.17 -3.74 0.68
N THR A 156 0.26 -4.69 0.85
CA THR A 156 0.46 -6.08 0.45
C THR A 156 -0.21 -6.34 -0.89
N TYR A 157 0.48 -7.03 -1.80
CA TYR A 157 -0.13 -7.57 -3.01
C TYR A 157 -0.16 -9.09 -2.87
N ASP A 158 -1.30 -9.58 -2.37
CA ASP A 158 -1.48 -10.96 -1.97
C ASP A 158 -2.94 -11.40 -2.12
N PHE A 159 -3.17 -12.71 -2.05
CA PHE A 159 -4.50 -13.33 -2.08
C PHE A 159 -4.72 -14.19 -0.84
N VAL A 160 -4.26 -13.73 0.33
CA VAL A 160 -4.42 -14.40 1.63
C VAL A 160 -5.74 -14.00 2.28
N GLY A 161 -6.37 -14.95 2.95
CA GLY A 161 -7.56 -14.73 3.78
C GLY A 161 -8.83 -15.28 3.15
N ALA A 162 -9.95 -14.62 3.42
CA ALA A 162 -11.25 -15.00 2.89
C ALA A 162 -11.23 -15.06 1.35
N ASN A 163 -12.15 -15.83 0.77
CA ASN A 163 -12.26 -15.97 -0.68
C ASN A 163 -12.95 -14.73 -1.29
N GLU A 164 -12.25 -13.60 -1.27
CA GLU A 164 -12.77 -12.29 -1.67
C GLU A 164 -13.08 -12.25 -3.18
N PRO A 165 -14.23 -11.66 -3.59
CA PRO A 165 -14.51 -11.39 -4.99
C PRO A 165 -13.62 -10.28 -5.55
N LEU A 166 -12.87 -10.58 -6.59
CA LEU A 166 -11.93 -9.69 -7.28
C LEU A 166 -12.48 -9.19 -8.63
N GLY A 167 -13.79 -9.32 -8.81
CA GLY A 167 -14.50 -8.89 -10.01
C GLY A 167 -14.84 -10.02 -10.98
N ILE A 168 -15.52 -9.65 -12.05
CA ILE A 168 -15.97 -10.55 -13.11
C ILE A 168 -15.26 -10.14 -14.40
N TRP A 169 -14.42 -11.04 -14.90
CA TRP A 169 -13.41 -10.73 -15.92
C TRP A 169 -13.69 -11.49 -17.21
N SER A 170 -13.39 -10.85 -18.34
CA SER A 170 -13.28 -11.49 -19.65
C SER A 170 -12.03 -11.00 -20.37
N LYS A 171 -11.79 -11.51 -21.57
CA LYS A 171 -10.76 -10.97 -22.48
C LYS A 171 -10.99 -9.50 -22.85
N ASN A 172 -12.22 -9.01 -22.71
CA ASN A 172 -12.63 -7.66 -23.11
C ASN A 172 -12.63 -6.67 -21.93
N GLY A 173 -12.27 -7.10 -20.72
CA GLY A 173 -12.19 -6.24 -19.54
C GLY A 173 -12.91 -6.81 -18.33
N ILE A 174 -13.14 -5.94 -17.36
CA ILE A 174 -13.86 -6.22 -16.11
C ILE A 174 -15.26 -5.59 -16.17
N LEU A 175 -16.26 -6.27 -15.63
CA LEU A 175 -17.59 -5.69 -15.47
C LEU A 175 -17.58 -4.54 -14.47
N ASP A 176 -18.35 -3.49 -14.74
CA ASP A 176 -18.65 -2.45 -13.76
C ASP A 176 -19.50 -3.00 -12.60
N LYS A 177 -19.75 -2.17 -11.58
CA LYS A 177 -20.49 -2.59 -10.37
C LYS A 177 -21.94 -2.96 -10.67
N ILE A 178 -22.63 -2.23 -11.55
CA ILE A 178 -24.03 -2.46 -11.88
C ILE A 178 -24.15 -3.79 -12.64
N SER A 179 -23.31 -3.97 -13.66
CA SER A 179 -23.21 -5.20 -14.44
C SER A 179 -22.81 -6.40 -13.58
N SER A 180 -21.94 -6.21 -12.59
CA SER A 180 -21.53 -7.26 -11.66
C SER A 180 -22.67 -7.73 -10.74
N VAL A 181 -23.54 -6.82 -10.28
CA VAL A 181 -24.73 -7.17 -9.47
C VAL A 181 -25.71 -7.98 -10.31
N ASP A 182 -25.98 -7.55 -11.54
CA ASP A 182 -26.87 -8.27 -12.43
C ASP A 182 -26.32 -9.66 -12.81
N TYR A 183 -25.02 -9.76 -13.13
CA TYR A 183 -24.34 -11.04 -13.33
C TYR A 183 -24.51 -11.95 -12.11
N ALA A 184 -24.24 -11.44 -10.90
CA ALA A 184 -24.32 -12.23 -9.67
C ALA A 184 -25.73 -12.75 -9.41
N ALA A 185 -26.77 -11.95 -9.69
CA ALA A 185 -28.16 -12.38 -9.57
C ALA A 185 -28.51 -13.50 -10.55
N LEU A 186 -28.11 -13.37 -11.82
CA LEU A 186 -28.32 -14.42 -12.83
C LEU A 186 -27.56 -15.70 -12.49
N TYR A 187 -26.35 -15.58 -11.96
CA TYR A 187 -25.53 -16.71 -11.51
C TYR A 187 -26.16 -17.43 -10.31
N ALA A 188 -26.62 -16.69 -9.30
CA ALA A 188 -27.25 -17.25 -8.11
C ALA A 188 -28.55 -18.01 -8.42
N THR A 189 -29.28 -17.57 -9.45
CA THR A 189 -30.54 -18.20 -9.89
C THR A 189 -30.34 -19.35 -10.90
N GLY A 190 -29.12 -19.62 -11.33
CA GLY A 190 -28.85 -20.63 -12.36
C GLY A 190 -29.40 -20.26 -13.74
N SER A 191 -29.55 -18.97 -14.02
CA SER A 191 -30.10 -18.45 -15.29
C SER A 191 -29.06 -18.50 -16.42
N TRP A 192 -28.56 -19.71 -16.74
CA TRP A 192 -27.40 -19.93 -17.61
C TRP A 192 -27.58 -19.37 -19.02
N MET A 193 -28.78 -19.48 -19.61
CA MET A 193 -29.05 -18.92 -20.93
C MET A 193 -28.93 -17.38 -20.93
N ALA A 194 -29.45 -16.72 -19.90
CA ALA A 194 -29.34 -15.27 -19.77
C ALA A 194 -27.89 -14.82 -19.53
N LEU A 195 -27.14 -15.56 -18.70
CA LEU A 195 -25.71 -15.34 -18.51
C LEU A 195 -24.93 -15.49 -19.82
N TRP A 196 -25.21 -16.53 -20.59
CA TRP A 196 -24.54 -16.76 -21.87
C TRP A 196 -24.86 -15.65 -22.88
N VAL A 197 -26.12 -15.23 -23.00
CA VAL A 197 -26.50 -14.16 -23.93
C VAL A 197 -25.90 -12.82 -23.52
N LYS A 198 -25.91 -12.46 -22.22
CA LYS A 198 -25.55 -11.12 -21.75
C LYS A 198 -24.07 -10.97 -21.37
N TYR A 199 -23.45 -12.04 -20.88
CA TYR A 199 -22.12 -12.02 -20.28
C TYR A 199 -21.23 -13.18 -20.77
N ASN A 200 -21.38 -13.59 -22.03
CA ASN A 200 -20.56 -14.65 -22.60
C ASN A 200 -19.06 -14.40 -22.38
N GLY A 201 -18.35 -15.40 -21.86
CA GLY A 201 -16.90 -15.34 -21.64
C GLY A 201 -16.46 -14.50 -20.43
N TYR A 202 -17.38 -13.97 -19.64
CA TYR A 202 -17.09 -13.39 -18.34
C TYR A 202 -17.09 -14.47 -17.25
N VAL A 203 -16.13 -14.40 -16.34
CA VAL A 203 -15.97 -15.34 -15.23
C VAL A 203 -15.67 -14.61 -13.92
N PRO A 204 -16.25 -15.04 -12.79
CA PRO A 204 -15.90 -14.48 -11.49
C PRO A 204 -14.47 -14.90 -11.12
N VAL A 205 -13.68 -13.93 -10.67
CA VAL A 205 -12.32 -14.15 -10.15
C VAL A 205 -12.34 -13.89 -8.66
N ILE A 206 -11.74 -14.80 -7.90
CA ILE A 206 -11.67 -14.77 -6.44
C ILE A 206 -10.25 -15.12 -5.99
N ASN A 207 -9.91 -14.88 -4.72
CA ASN A 207 -8.58 -15.21 -4.17
C ASN A 207 -8.17 -16.67 -4.46
N ASP A 208 -9.10 -17.61 -4.32
CA ASP A 208 -8.83 -19.04 -4.57
C ASP A 208 -8.50 -19.34 -6.05
N SER A 209 -8.96 -18.52 -7.01
CA SER A 209 -8.55 -18.63 -8.42
C SER A 209 -7.03 -18.47 -8.57
N PHE A 210 -6.43 -17.51 -7.85
CA PHE A 210 -4.98 -17.27 -7.86
C PHE A 210 -4.22 -18.40 -7.16
N ARG A 211 -4.72 -18.91 -6.03
CA ARG A 211 -4.08 -20.02 -5.31
C ARG A 211 -4.10 -21.32 -6.12
N LYS A 212 -5.20 -21.61 -6.81
CA LYS A 212 -5.29 -22.74 -7.75
C LYS A 212 -4.29 -22.61 -8.90
N TRP A 213 -4.15 -21.41 -9.47
CA TRP A 213 -3.15 -21.15 -10.50
C TRP A 213 -1.72 -21.37 -9.97
N GLN A 214 -1.41 -20.79 -8.82
CA GLN A 214 -0.10 -20.89 -8.16
C GLN A 214 0.29 -22.34 -7.89
N LYS A 215 -0.64 -23.15 -7.35
CA LYS A 215 -0.42 -24.59 -7.11
C LYS A 215 -0.19 -25.38 -8.39
N LYS A 216 -0.86 -25.02 -9.49
CA LYS A 216 -0.75 -25.72 -10.77
C LYS A 216 0.59 -25.46 -11.46
N TYR A 217 1.08 -24.24 -11.41
CA TYR A 217 2.27 -23.84 -12.18
C TYR A 217 3.54 -23.71 -11.35
N ASN A 218 3.45 -23.68 -10.01
CA ASN A 218 4.56 -23.36 -9.11
C ASN A 218 5.21 -21.99 -9.41
N GLU A 219 4.36 -21.04 -9.81
CA GLU A 219 4.67 -19.65 -10.12
C GLU A 219 3.63 -18.77 -9.42
N GLY A 220 3.86 -17.47 -9.31
CA GLY A 220 2.98 -16.60 -8.53
C GLY A 220 3.59 -16.32 -7.16
N GLY A 221 3.66 -15.06 -6.74
CA GLY A 221 4.35 -14.72 -5.51
C GLY A 221 3.77 -13.49 -4.84
N ASP A 222 3.32 -13.66 -3.60
CA ASP A 222 2.88 -12.54 -2.76
C ASP A 222 4.06 -11.67 -2.35
N PHE A 223 3.86 -10.35 -2.30
CA PHE A 223 4.92 -9.38 -2.04
C PHE A 223 4.39 -8.10 -1.38
N ILE A 224 5.28 -7.33 -0.78
CA ILE A 224 5.02 -5.98 -0.28
C ILE A 224 5.29 -4.98 -1.39
N VAL A 225 4.30 -4.14 -1.66
CA VAL A 225 4.40 -3.04 -2.61
C VAL A 225 4.80 -1.79 -1.84
N TYR A 226 5.84 -1.12 -2.32
CA TYR A 226 6.17 0.24 -1.95
C TYR A 226 6.03 1.16 -3.17
N SER A 227 5.64 2.41 -2.93
CA SER A 227 5.98 3.48 -3.88
C SER A 227 7.42 3.97 -3.64
N ASP A 228 7.91 4.83 -4.52
CA ASP A 228 8.99 5.75 -4.17
C ASP A 228 8.56 6.74 -3.07
N VAL A 229 9.53 7.35 -2.41
CA VAL A 229 9.28 8.39 -1.40
C VAL A 229 9.24 9.75 -2.08
N LEU A 230 8.12 10.44 -1.96
CA LEU A 230 8.00 11.82 -2.36
C LEU A 230 8.43 12.73 -1.21
N TRP A 231 9.67 13.23 -1.28
CA TRP A 231 10.21 14.20 -0.35
C TRP A 231 9.77 15.62 -0.68
N MET A 232 9.36 16.38 0.34
CA MET A 232 8.91 17.76 0.22
C MET A 232 9.37 18.60 1.40
N ASN A 233 9.41 19.92 1.19
CA ASN A 233 9.64 20.85 2.29
C ASN A 233 8.50 20.77 3.31
N PRO A 234 8.79 20.81 4.61
CA PRO A 234 7.76 20.89 5.63
C PRO A 234 7.02 22.23 5.55
N LEU A 235 5.76 22.24 5.98
CA LEU A 235 5.06 23.48 6.30
C LEU A 235 5.85 24.28 7.34
N SER A 236 5.75 25.61 7.33
CA SER A 236 6.51 26.48 8.25
C SER A 236 6.34 26.08 9.72
N GLN A 237 5.12 25.71 10.12
CA GLN A 237 4.81 25.25 11.48
C GLN A 237 5.40 23.88 11.85
N HIS A 238 5.88 23.11 10.86
CA HIS A 238 6.43 21.77 11.03
C HIS A 238 7.96 21.73 10.91
N LYS A 239 8.62 22.89 10.71
CA LYS A 239 10.08 22.99 10.61
C LYS A 239 10.79 22.69 11.93
N ILE A 240 10.19 23.07 13.06
CA ILE A 240 10.75 22.86 14.39
C ILE A 240 9.67 22.19 15.25
N ILE A 241 9.95 20.97 15.70
CA ILE A 241 9.04 20.19 16.54
C ILE A 241 9.64 20.07 17.94
N ASN A 242 8.89 20.44 18.97
CA ASN A 242 9.33 20.26 20.35
C ASN A 242 9.26 18.77 20.74
N LEU A 243 10.34 18.24 21.32
CA LEU A 243 10.46 16.85 21.77
C LEU A 243 10.10 16.67 23.24
#